data_AF-A0A7K4YNX9-F1
#
_entry.id   AF-A0A7K4YNX9-F1
#
_cell.length_a   1.000
_cell.length_b   1.000
_cell.length_c   1.000
_cell.angle_alpha   90.00
_cell.angle_beta   90.00
_cell.angle_gamma   90.00
#
_symmetry.space_group_name_H-M   'P 1'
#
loop_
_entity.id
_entity.type
_entity.pdbx_description
1 polymer ?
#
loop_
_entity_poly.entity_id
_entity_poly.type
_entity_poly.pdbx_seq_one_letter_code
_entity_poly.pdbx_strand_id
1 'polypeptide(L)' 'QEPVTFEDVAVYLSRAEWDAMAAGQRELYRSVMRDNYELLTSLGYPGPKPDILHRLEREEEPWV' A
#
# COMPACT_ATOMS: atom_id res chain seq x y z
N GLN A 1 -2.57 24.14 3.77
CA GLN A 1 -2.95 22.88 3.12
C GLN A 1 -2.58 21.77 4.08
N GLU A 2 -3.45 20.79 4.27
CA GLU A 2 -3.12 19.62 5.10
C GLU A 2 -2.15 18.72 4.30
N PRO A 3 -1.13 18.14 4.95
CA PRO A 3 -0.20 17.23 4.29
C PRO A 3 -0.94 15.95 3.88
N VAL A 4 -0.75 15.53 2.63
CA VAL A 4 -1.28 14.24 2.15
C VAL A 4 -0.58 13.12 2.91
N THR A 5 -1.37 12.18 3.41
CA THR A 5 -0.92 11.00 4.16
C THR A 5 -0.99 9.75 3.28
N PHE A 6 -0.43 8.65 3.78
CA PHE A 6 -0.51 7.37 3.07
C PHE A 6 -1.95 6.86 3.00
N GLU A 7 -2.71 7.09 4.06
CA GLU A 7 -4.11 6.71 4.21
C GLU A 7 -5.01 7.37 3.16
N ASP A 8 -4.65 8.57 2.68
CA ASP A 8 -5.40 9.29 1.64
C ASP A 8 -5.27 8.66 0.24
N VAL A 9 -4.21 7.88 0.01
CA VAL A 9 -3.88 7.29 -1.31
C VAL A 9 -3.87 5.77 -1.30
N ALA A 10 -3.92 5.15 -0.12
CA ALA A 10 -3.92 3.71 0.05
C ALA A 10 -5.32 3.11 -0.13
N VAL A 11 -5.35 1.88 -0.66
CA VAL A 11 -6.56 1.06 -0.73
C VAL A 11 -6.32 -0.16 0.13
N TYR A 12 -7.19 -0.39 1.11
CA TYR A 12 -7.12 -1.57 1.97
C TYR A 12 -8.12 -2.60 1.47
N LEU A 13 -7.63 -3.83 1.30
CA LEU A 13 -8.43 -4.94 0.82
C LEU A 13 -8.73 -5.87 1.97
N SER A 14 -9.97 -6.34 2.06
CA SER A 14 -10.30 -7.48 2.90
C SER A 14 -9.71 -8.77 2.32
N ARG A 15 -9.61 -9.82 3.16
CA ARG A 15 -9.17 -11.14 2.68
C ARG A 15 -10.01 -11.67 1.51
N ALA A 16 -11.32 -11.45 1.54
CA ALA A 16 -12.22 -11.91 0.47
C ALA A 16 -11.97 -11.17 -0.86
N GLU A 17 -11.73 -9.86 -0.81
CA GLU A 17 -11.39 -9.07 -2.02
C GLU A 17 -10.02 -9.48 -2.57
N TRP A 18 -9.04 -9.69 -1.70
CA TRP A 18 -7.73 -10.19 -2.09
C TRP A 18 -7.81 -11.56 -2.76
N ASP A 19 -8.55 -12.49 -2.17
CA ASP A 19 -8.73 -13.84 -2.70
C ASP A 19 -9.42 -13.83 -4.08
N ALA A 20 -10.33 -12.88 -4.31
CA ALA A 20 -11.00 -12.68 -5.59
C ALA A 20 -10.12 -12.06 -6.70
N MET A 21 -8.99 -11.43 -6.35
CA MET A 21 -8.10 -10.81 -7.33
C MET A 21 -7.30 -11.85 -8.11
N ALA A 22 -7.16 -11.62 -9.42
CA ALA A 22 -6.21 -12.35 -10.25
C ALA A 22 -4.76 -12.05 -9.83
N ALA A 23 -3.83 -12.99 -10.09
CA ALA A 23 -2.41 -12.83 -9.73
C ALA A 23 -1.81 -11.50 -10.22
N GLY A 24 -2.09 -11.10 -11.47
CA GLY A 24 -1.60 -9.83 -12.01
C GLY A 24 -2.21 -8.60 -11.33
N GLN A 25 -3.45 -8.67 -10.84
CA GLN A 25 -4.04 -7.57 -10.06
C GLN A 25 -3.38 -7.47 -8.69
N ARG A 26 -3.07 -8.61 -8.05
CA ARG A 26 -2.35 -8.64 -6.77
C ARG A 26 -0.96 -8.03 -6.94
N GLU A 27 -0.24 -8.37 -8.01
CA GLU A 27 1.06 -7.77 -8.33
C GLU A 27 0.97 -6.26 -8.54
N LEU A 28 -0.01 -5.81 -9.34
CA LEU A 28 -0.26 -4.38 -9.56
C LEU A 28 -0.54 -3.66 -8.24
N TYR A 29 -1.38 -4.23 -7.37
CA TYR A 29 -1.65 -3.66 -6.05
C TYR A 29 -0.38 -3.49 -5.22
N ARG A 30 0.49 -4.51 -5.19
CA ARG A 30 1.76 -4.43 -4.46
C ARG A 30 2.66 -3.31 -5.02
N SER A 31 2.74 -3.16 -6.35
CA SER A 31 3.49 -2.07 -6.98
C SER A 31 2.93 -0.71 -6.60
N VAL A 32 1.62 -0.51 -6.77
CA VAL A 32 0.95 0.77 -6.50
C VAL A 32 1.12 1.20 -5.05
N MET A 33 0.96 0.29 -4.09
CA MET A 33 1.14 0.62 -2.67
C MET A 33 2.58 1.05 -2.36
N ARG A 34 3.58 0.43 -3.00
CA ARG A 34 4.99 0.83 -2.87
C ARG A 34 5.24 2.20 -3.50
N ASP A 35 4.78 2.39 -4.74
CA ASP A 35 4.96 3.63 -5.51
C ASP A 35 4.30 4.82 -4.79
N ASN A 36 3.13 4.61 -4.18
CA ASN A 36 2.46 5.62 -3.36
C ASN A 36 3.33 6.09 -2.18
N TYR A 37 3.96 5.17 -1.46
CA TYR A 37 4.82 5.51 -0.34
C TYR A 37 6.10 6.21 -0.77
N GLU A 38 6.71 5.77 -1.86
CA GLU A 38 7.90 6.41 -2.43
C GLU A 38 7.57 7.86 -2.87
N LEU A 39 6.43 8.06 -3.52
CA LEU A 39 5.95 9.39 -3.90
C LEU A 39 5.72 10.27 -2.67
N LEU A 40 5.05 9.76 -1.64
CA LEU A 40 4.82 10.52 -0.41
C LEU A 40 6.14 10.87 0.31
N THR A 41 7.08 9.93 0.37
CA THR A 41 8.41 10.17 0.93
C THR A 41 9.14 11.26 0.15
N SER A 42 9.01 11.28 -1.19
CA SER A 42 9.58 12.33 -2.05
C SER A 42 8.99 13.72 -1.80
N LEU A 43 7.75 13.77 -1.32
CA LEU A 43 7.04 14.99 -0.94
C LEU A 43 7.31 15.41 0.52
N GLY A 44 8.21 14.73 1.23
CA GLY A 44 8.56 15.05 2.61
C GLY A 44 7.59 14.50 3.65
N TYR A 45 6.89 13.39 3.35
CA TYR A 45 6.00 12.72 4.30
C TYR A 45 6.72 12.40 5.62
N PRO A 46 6.25 12.94 6.77
CA PRO A 46 6.91 12.76 8.06
C PRO A 46 6.38 11.55 8.84
N GLY A 47 5.38 10.85 8.32
CA GLY A 47 4.73 9.76 9.03
C GLY A 47 5.53 8.44 8.99
N PRO A 48 5.19 7.48 9.86
CA PRO A 48 5.86 6.19 9.88
C PRO A 48 5.55 5.41 8.61
N LYS A 49 6.38 4.40 8.33
CA LYS A 49 6.11 3.44 7.27
C LYS A 49 4.85 2.62 7.62
N PRO A 50 3.85 2.55 6.72
CA PRO A 50 2.64 1.76 6.94
C PRO A 50 2.90 0.25 7.10
N ASP A 51 2.15 -0.41 7.98
CA ASP A 51 2.25 -1.86 8.23
C ASP A 51 2.09 -2.70 6.97
N ILE A 52 1.22 -2.26 6.06
CA ILE A 52 1.01 -2.94 4.78
C ILE A 52 2.32 -3.05 3.99
N LEU A 53 3.16 -2.02 4.00
CA LEU A 53 4.44 -2.05 3.28
C LEU A 53 5.42 -3.01 3.93
N HIS A 54 5.42 -3.12 5.27
CA HIS A 54 6.21 -4.13 5.96
C HIS A 54 5.83 -5.55 5.55
N ARG A 55 4.53 -5.83 5.35
CA ARG A 55 4.06 -7.11 4.82
C ARG A 55 4.51 -7.33 3.38
N LEU A 56 4.37 -6.30 2.53
CA LEU A 56 4.81 -6.37 1.13
C LEU A 56 6.30 -6.67 0.98
N GLU A 57 7.16 -6.12 1.84
CA GLU A 57 8.60 -6.39 1.85
C GLU A 57 8.96 -7.81 2.27
N ARG A 58 8.11 -8.44 3.07
CA ARG A 58 8.24 -9.83 3.51
C ARG A 58 7.56 -10.81 2.55
N GLU A 59 7.07 -10.32 1.41
CA GLU A 59 6.24 -11.06 0.46
C GLU A 59 4.97 -11.67 1.07
N GLU A 60 4.55 -11.13 2.22
CA GLU A 60 3.33 -11.52 2.90
C GLU A 60 2.12 -10.90 2.20
N GLU A 61 0.95 -11.43 2.54
CA GLU A 61 -0.28 -11.00 1.91
C GLU A 61 -0.90 -9.79 2.65
N PRO A 62 -1.22 -8.70 1.94
CA PRO A 62 -1.42 -7.37 2.54
C PRO A 62 -2.87 -7.05 2.95
N TRP A 63 -3.77 -8.04 3.05
CA TRP A 63 -5.16 -7.77 3.42
C TRP A 63 -5.33 -7.35 4.89
N VAL A 64 -6.41 -6.64 5.16
CA VAL A 64 -6.89 -6.28 6.51
C VAL A 64 -7.82 -7.35 7.06
#